data_AF-X6HNT6-F1
#
_entry.id   AF-X6HNT6-F1
#
_cell.length_a   1.000
_cell.length_b   1.000
_cell.length_c   1.000
_cell.angle_alpha   90.00
_cell.angle_beta   90.00
_cell.angle_gamma   90.00
#
_symmetry.space_group_name_H-M   'P 1'
#
loop_
_entity.id
_entity.type
_entity.pdbx_description
1 polymer ?
#
loop_
_entity_poly.entity_id
_entity_poly.type
_entity_poly.pdbx_seq_one_letter_code
_entity_poly.pdbx_strand_id
1 'polypeptide(L)'
;MKLLQQFRSQSYELLNQLQHEFLIIRALDWLKERPAYGRVTRWTWHPTSTGTATEPDLLGCRGEVALISAEITTSANPDGVIDQRMRRTLHKLANMSGERFYFVASATMAARATTKVGKANYPITVVNLNSDMA
;
A
#
# COMPACT_ATOMS: atom_id res chain seq x y z
N MET A 1 -13.18 -2.24 -33.13
CA MET A 1 -13.10 -2.88 -31.79
C MET A 1 -11.84 -2.54 -30.99
N LYS A 2 -10.63 -2.50 -31.58
CA LYS A 2 -9.37 -2.23 -30.83
C LYS A 2 -9.33 -0.86 -30.11
N LEU A 3 -9.86 0.19 -30.73
CA LEU A 3 -9.86 1.54 -30.14
C LEU A 3 -10.68 1.64 -28.84
N LEU A 4 -11.89 1.05 -28.81
CA LEU A 4 -12.73 1.03 -27.62
C LEU A 4 -12.11 0.22 -26.49
N GLN A 5 -11.44 -0.90 -26.81
CA GLN A 5 -10.72 -1.70 -25.83
C GLN A 5 -9.53 -0.95 -25.23
N GLN A 6 -8.77 -0.22 -26.05
CA GLN A 6 -7.66 0.63 -25.60
C GLN A 6 -8.16 1.77 -24.70
N PHE A 7 -9.19 2.51 -25.15
CA PHE A 7 -9.78 3.59 -24.35
C PHE A 7 -10.28 3.08 -22.99
N ARG A 8 -10.94 1.92 -22.99
CA ARG A 8 -11.40 1.27 -21.75
C ARG A 8 -10.23 0.93 -20.82
N SER A 9 -9.17 0.29 -21.33
CA SER A 9 -7.99 -0.05 -20.51
C SER A 9 -7.34 1.19 -19.90
N GLN A 10 -7.11 2.21 -20.72
CA GLN A 10 -6.49 3.47 -20.27
C GLN A 10 -7.35 4.19 -19.23
N SER A 11 -8.67 4.22 -19.42
CA SER A 11 -9.59 4.82 -18.45
C SER A 11 -9.55 4.07 -17.11
N TYR A 12 -9.53 2.73 -17.13
CA TYR A 12 -9.41 1.93 -15.92
C TYR A 12 -8.07 2.16 -15.20
N GLU A 13 -6.96 2.20 -15.95
CA GLU A 13 -5.63 2.45 -15.38
C GLU A 13 -5.55 3.83 -14.74
N LEU A 14 -6.04 4.88 -15.41
CA LEU A 14 -6.07 6.24 -14.87
C LEU A 14 -6.94 6.36 -13.62
N LEU A 15 -8.14 5.77 -13.63
CA LEU A 15 -9.01 5.78 -12.44
C LEU A 15 -8.39 5.02 -11.27
N ASN A 16 -7.78 3.86 -11.54
CA ASN A 16 -7.11 3.08 -10.50
C ASN A 16 -5.86 3.82 -9.96
N GLN A 17 -5.15 4.54 -10.82
CA GLN A 17 -4.00 5.35 -10.42
C GLN A 17 -4.42 6.51 -9.52
N LEU A 18 -5.47 7.27 -9.89
CA LEU A 18 -6.02 8.34 -9.03
C LEU A 18 -6.48 7.82 -7.66
N GLN A 19 -7.12 6.65 -7.62
CA GLN A 19 -7.50 6.01 -6.37
C GLN A 19 -6.28 5.62 -5.52
N HIS A 20 -5.21 5.13 -6.15
CA HIS A 20 -3.98 4.74 -5.46
C HIS A 20 -3.30 5.95 -4.83
N GLU A 21 -3.15 7.04 -5.59
CA GLU A 21 -2.59 8.31 -5.10
C GLU A 21 -3.40 8.88 -3.93
N PHE A 22 -4.73 8.88 -4.04
CA PHE A 22 -5.61 9.31 -2.96
C PHE A 22 -5.38 8.48 -1.68
N LEU A 23 -5.26 7.16 -1.80
CA LEU A 23 -5.00 6.30 -0.65
C LEU A 23 -3.59 6.48 -0.06
N ILE A 24 -2.58 6.85 -0.86
CA ILE A 24 -1.25 7.22 -0.36
C ILE A 24 -1.35 8.43 0.57
N ILE A 25 -2.09 9.46 0.16
CA ILE A 25 -2.30 10.67 0.99
C ILE A 25 -2.98 10.28 2.29
N ARG A 26 -4.03 9.45 2.24
CA ARG A 26 -4.73 8.98 3.45
C ARG A 26 -3.84 8.14 4.37
N ALA A 27 -2.99 7.29 3.82
CA ALA A 27 -2.02 6.53 4.59
C ALA A 27 -1.00 7.45 5.28
N LEU A 28 -0.54 8.49 4.58
CA LEU A 28 0.34 9.49 5.15
C LEU A 28 -0.30 10.25 6.30
N ASP A 29 -1.57 10.65 6.17
CA ASP A 29 -2.31 11.35 7.22
C ASP A 29 -2.46 10.44 8.46
N TRP A 30 -2.89 9.18 8.26
CA TRP A 30 -2.97 8.19 9.33
C TRP A 30 -1.64 8.01 10.07
N LEU A 31 -0.51 8.02 9.35
CA LEU A 31 0.82 7.92 9.96
C LEU A 31 1.19 9.19 10.74
N LYS A 32 0.88 10.37 10.21
CA LYS A 32 1.21 11.67 10.84
C LYS A 32 0.42 11.92 12.13
N GLU A 33 -0.80 11.42 12.22
CA GLU A 33 -1.64 11.55 13.42
C GLU A 33 -1.10 10.75 14.62
N ARG A 34 -0.14 9.85 14.40
CA ARG A 34 0.43 8.99 15.45
C ARG A 34 1.76 9.55 15.97
N PRO A 35 1.84 9.92 17.26
CA PRO A 35 3.06 10.49 17.84
C PRO A 35 4.30 9.60 17.69
N ALA A 36 4.12 8.27 17.66
CA ALA A 36 5.18 7.29 17.47
C ALA A 36 5.99 7.53 16.17
N TYR A 37 5.37 8.15 15.16
CA TYR A 37 5.97 8.41 13.85
C TYR A 37 6.39 9.87 13.65
N GLY A 38 6.24 10.73 14.67
CA GLY A 38 6.68 12.13 14.65
C GLY A 38 8.19 12.34 14.47
N ARG A 39 8.98 11.26 14.56
CA ARG A 39 10.43 11.24 14.30
C ARG A 39 10.80 11.22 12.81
N VAL A 40 9.84 11.00 11.91
CA VAL A 40 10.06 11.05 10.46
C VAL A 40 10.23 12.50 10.04
N THR A 41 11.37 12.82 9.41
CA THR A 41 11.69 14.18 8.96
C THR A 41 11.42 14.38 7.47
N ARG A 42 11.33 13.30 6.69
CA ARG A 42 11.11 13.34 5.25
C ARG A 42 10.19 12.20 4.82
N TRP A 43 9.21 12.54 3.99
CA TRP A 43 8.33 11.57 3.33
C TRP A 43 8.59 11.60 1.83
N THR A 44 8.70 10.42 1.23
CA THR A 44 8.77 10.25 -0.22
C THR A 44 7.75 9.20 -0.63
N TRP A 45 7.17 9.33 -1.81
CA TRP A 45 6.19 8.39 -2.32
C TRP A 45 6.47 8.11 -3.78
N HIS A 46 6.12 6.90 -4.22
CA HIS A 46 6.28 6.50 -5.61
C HIS A 46 5.00 6.83 -6.39
N PRO A 47 5.08 7.60 -7.49
CA PRO A 47 3.91 8.12 -8.18
C PRO A 47 3.17 7.05 -8.99
N THR A 48 3.69 5.84 -9.16
CA THR A 48 3.01 4.77 -9.88
C THR A 48 2.96 3.48 -9.07
N SER A 49 1.87 2.72 -9.21
CA SER A 49 1.66 1.39 -8.57
C SER A 49 2.63 0.29 -9.08
N THR A 50 3.69 0.67 -9.79
CA THR A 50 4.72 -0.20 -10.39
C THR A 50 6.10 0.05 -9.76
N GLY A 51 6.15 0.27 -8.44
CA GLY A 51 7.43 0.37 -7.72
C GLY A 51 8.27 -0.89 -7.90
N THR A 52 9.58 -0.72 -7.96
CA THR A 52 10.53 -1.84 -8.05
C THR A 52 10.56 -2.67 -6.76
N ALA A 53 11.34 -3.76 -6.72
CA ALA A 53 11.45 -4.64 -5.55
C ALA A 53 11.91 -3.92 -4.27
N THR A 54 12.52 -2.74 -4.39
CA THR A 54 13.12 -1.98 -3.29
C THR A 54 12.38 -0.69 -2.96
N GLU A 55 11.38 -0.31 -3.75
CA GLU A 55 10.68 0.96 -3.59
C GLU A 55 9.28 0.70 -3.03
N PRO A 56 8.99 1.17 -1.80
CA PRO A 56 7.64 1.18 -1.29
C PRO A 56 6.83 2.30 -1.93
N ASP A 57 5.51 2.15 -1.93
CA ASP A 57 4.59 3.22 -2.36
C ASP A 57 4.77 4.49 -1.50
N LEU A 58 5.04 4.32 -0.20
CA LEU A 58 5.31 5.41 0.74
C LEU A 58 6.50 5.05 1.66
N LEU A 59 7.44 5.98 1.81
CA LEU A 59 8.64 5.85 2.63
C LEU A 59 8.75 7.03 3.60
N GLY A 60 8.95 6.72 4.87
CA GLY A 60 9.24 7.69 5.92
C GLY A 60 10.67 7.57 6.42
N CYS A 61 11.46 8.63 6.30
CA CYS A 61 12.88 8.66 6.66
C CYS A 61 13.20 9.67 7.77
N ARG A 62 14.26 9.38 8.52
CA ARG A 62 14.99 10.36 9.34
C ARG A 62 16.41 10.47 8.80
N GLY A 63 16.70 11.57 8.10
CA GLY A 63 17.90 11.67 7.26
C GLY A 63 17.87 10.61 6.15
N GLU A 64 18.89 9.74 6.12
CA GLU A 64 19.02 8.63 5.17
C GLU A 64 18.47 7.29 5.71
N VAL A 65 18.01 7.25 6.97
CA VAL A 65 17.50 6.01 7.58
C VAL A 65 16.00 5.88 7.32
N ALA A 66 15.62 4.81 6.62
CA ALA A 66 14.22 4.39 6.46
C ALA A 66 13.65 3.91 7.80
N LEU A 67 12.63 4.61 8.30
CA LEU A 67 11.93 4.27 9.53
C LEU A 67 10.59 3.59 9.24
N ILE A 68 9.97 3.90 8.11
CA ILE A 68 8.67 3.37 7.69
C ILE A 68 8.75 3.02 6.21
N SER A 69 8.28 1.82 5.86
CA SER A 69 8.00 1.41 4.48
C SER A 69 6.55 0.97 4.37
N ALA A 70 5.82 1.44 3.37
CA ALA A 70 4.41 1.14 3.23
C ALA A 70 3.99 0.84 1.79
N GLU A 71 3.06 -0.11 1.65
CA GLU A 71 2.41 -0.47 0.40
C GLU A 71 0.92 -0.21 0.51
N ILE A 72 0.31 0.28 -0.57
CA ILE A 72 -1.09 0.69 -0.63
C ILE A 72 -1.80 -0.12 -1.71
N THR A 73 -2.98 -0.68 -1.39
CA THR A 73 -3.84 -1.33 -2.38
C THR A 73 -5.22 -0.70 -2.44
N THR A 74 -5.65 -0.38 -3.67
CA THR A 74 -7.00 0.11 -4.01
C THR A 74 -8.01 -1.01 -4.21
N SER A 75 -7.56 -2.27 -4.30
CA SER A 75 -8.44 -3.39 -4.60
C SER A 75 -9.47 -3.54 -3.49
N ALA A 76 -10.74 -3.70 -3.86
CA ALA A 76 -11.83 -3.87 -2.90
C ALA A 76 -11.98 -5.32 -2.44
N ASN A 77 -11.62 -6.29 -3.29
CA ASN A 77 -11.80 -7.72 -3.03
C ASN A 77 -10.57 -8.53 -3.45
N PRO A 78 -10.22 -9.58 -2.69
CA PRO A 78 -9.15 -10.49 -3.06
C PRO A 78 -9.68 -11.58 -4.02
N ASP A 79 -9.59 -11.36 -5.33
CA ASP A 79 -9.74 -12.42 -6.33
C ASP A 79 -8.41 -13.18 -6.54
N GLY A 80 -8.39 -14.24 -7.36
CA GLY A 80 -7.18 -15.06 -7.55
C GLY A 80 -5.94 -14.29 -8.02
N VAL A 81 -6.12 -13.27 -8.86
CA VAL A 81 -5.01 -12.44 -9.37
C VAL A 81 -4.57 -11.44 -8.30
N ILE A 82 -5.52 -10.77 -7.66
CA ILE A 82 -5.25 -9.83 -6.57
C ILE A 82 -4.61 -10.53 -5.37
N ASP A 83 -5.04 -11.75 -5.05
CA ASP A 83 -4.49 -12.56 -3.96
C ASP A 83 -3.02 -12.95 -4.22
N GLN A 84 -2.69 -13.27 -5.48
CA GLN A 84 -1.33 -13.54 -5.89
C GLN A 84 -0.48 -12.26 -5.85
N ARG A 85 -1.01 -11.13 -6.32
CA ARG A 85 -0.33 -9.83 -6.25
C ARG A 85 -0.06 -9.43 -4.80
N MET A 86 -1.07 -9.50 -3.93
CA MET A 86 -0.96 -9.26 -2.49
C MET A 86 0.14 -10.12 -1.86
N ARG A 87 0.20 -11.42 -2.18
CA ARG A 87 1.25 -12.29 -1.66
C ARG A 87 2.64 -11.80 -2.04
N ARG A 88 2.85 -11.39 -3.30
CA ARG A 88 4.14 -10.85 -3.76
C ARG A 88 4.46 -9.51 -3.08
N THR A 89 3.48 -8.62 -2.97
CA THR A 89 3.65 -7.32 -2.31
C THR A 89 3.99 -7.48 -0.83
N LEU A 90 3.28 -8.34 -0.10
CA LEU A 90 3.59 -8.61 1.31
C LEU A 90 4.97 -9.23 1.48
N HIS A 91 5.36 -10.15 0.60
CA HIS A 91 6.71 -10.71 0.62
C HIS A 91 7.78 -9.66 0.36
N LYS A 92 7.57 -8.78 -0.64
CA LYS A 92 8.45 -7.63 -0.93
C LYS A 92 8.59 -6.74 0.31
N LEU A 93 7.47 -6.30 0.86
CA LEU A 93 7.41 -5.38 1.99
C LEU A 93 8.06 -5.97 3.24
N ALA A 94 7.90 -7.28 3.51
CA ALA A 94 8.53 -7.97 4.63
C ALA A 94 10.07 -7.84 4.63
N ASN A 95 10.67 -7.67 3.45
CA ASN A 95 12.12 -7.54 3.27
C ASN A 95 12.61 -6.07 3.30
N MET A 96 11.73 -5.09 3.40
CA MET A 96 12.10 -3.66 3.43
C MET A 96 12.55 -3.21 4.82
N SER A 97 13.24 -2.07 4.92
CA SER A 97 13.69 -1.50 6.20
C SER A 97 12.58 -0.76 6.94
N GLY A 98 12.73 -0.63 8.26
CA GLY A 98 11.80 0.09 9.12
C GLY A 98 10.55 -0.69 9.50
N GLU A 99 9.60 0.01 10.11
CA GLU A 99 8.24 -0.49 10.37
C GLU A 99 7.47 -0.59 9.06
N ARG A 100 6.72 -1.68 8.89
CA ARG A 100 6.14 -2.05 7.59
C ARG A 100 4.63 -2.00 7.67
N PHE A 101 4.01 -1.26 6.74
CA PHE A 101 2.56 -1.11 6.71
C PHE A 101 1.96 -1.57 5.38
N TYR A 102 0.89 -2.32 5.46
CA TYR A 102 0.08 -2.68 4.30
C TYR A 102 -1.31 -2.03 4.45
N PHE A 103 -1.52 -0.93 3.73
CA PHE A 103 -2.77 -0.19 3.75
C PHE A 103 -3.73 -0.74 2.70
N VAL A 104 -4.97 -0.94 3.11
CA VAL A 104 -6.04 -1.48 2.26
C VAL A 104 -7.28 -0.60 2.27
N ALA A 105 -8.05 -0.68 1.20
CA ALA A 105 -9.31 0.06 1.05
C ALA A 105 -10.54 -0.65 1.61
N SER A 106 -10.45 -1.91 2.04
CA SER A 106 -11.62 -2.66 2.50
C SER A 106 -11.31 -3.63 3.63
N ALA A 107 -12.35 -3.94 4.43
CA ALA A 107 -12.26 -4.92 5.50
C ALA A 107 -11.99 -6.34 4.99
N THR A 108 -12.53 -6.71 3.82
CA THR A 108 -12.28 -8.02 3.19
C THR A 108 -10.81 -8.19 2.80
N MET A 109 -10.19 -7.14 2.26
CA MET A 109 -8.76 -7.11 1.97
C MET A 109 -7.92 -7.13 3.24
N ALA A 110 -8.34 -6.40 4.28
CA ALA A 110 -7.64 -6.39 5.57
C ALA A 110 -7.59 -7.79 6.18
N ALA A 111 -8.75 -8.45 6.31
CA ALA A 111 -8.84 -9.81 6.84
C ALA A 111 -7.97 -10.79 6.05
N ARG A 112 -7.97 -10.66 4.72
CA ARG A 112 -7.15 -11.52 3.86
C ARG A 112 -5.66 -11.26 4.02
N ALA A 113 -5.24 -10.00 4.04
CA ALA A 113 -3.85 -9.62 4.23
C ALA A 113 -3.34 -10.06 5.61
N THR A 114 -4.10 -9.81 6.68
CA THR A 114 -3.78 -10.25 8.04
C THR A 114 -3.59 -11.76 8.12
N THR A 115 -4.47 -12.54 7.46
CA THR A 115 -4.31 -14.00 7.40
C THR A 115 -2.98 -14.40 6.74
N LYS A 116 -2.57 -13.73 5.66
CA LYS A 116 -1.32 -14.04 4.95
C LYS A 116 -0.09 -13.62 5.75
N VAL A 117 -0.12 -12.42 6.33
CA VAL A 117 0.93 -11.89 7.21
C VAL A 117 1.14 -12.85 8.38
N GLY A 118 0.07 -13.26 9.06
CA GLY A 118 0.15 -14.20 10.18
C GLY A 118 0.69 -15.57 9.77
N LYS A 119 0.19 -16.16 8.66
CA LYS A 119 0.68 -17.46 8.17
C LYS A 119 2.15 -17.45 7.77
N ALA A 120 2.64 -16.35 7.21
CA ALA A 120 4.03 -16.19 6.80
C ALA A 120 4.93 -15.59 7.90
N ASN A 121 4.36 -15.29 9.07
CA ASN A 121 5.01 -14.60 10.18
C ASN A 121 5.72 -13.30 9.76
N TYR A 122 5.07 -12.52 8.89
CA TYR A 122 5.62 -11.24 8.46
C TYR A 122 5.41 -10.16 9.52
N PRO A 123 6.44 -9.35 9.85
CA PRO A 123 6.32 -8.22 10.76
C PRO A 123 5.73 -7.01 10.02
N ILE A 124 4.48 -7.14 9.57
CA ILE A 124 3.75 -6.11 8.81
C ILE A 124 2.45 -5.78 9.54
N THR A 125 2.20 -4.48 9.74
CA THR A 125 0.92 -3.99 10.25
C THR A 125 -0.05 -3.76 9.10
N VAL A 126 -1.20 -4.44 9.12
CA VAL A 126 -2.26 -4.25 8.12
C VAL A 126 -3.24 -3.21 8.64
N VAL A 127 -3.55 -2.19 7.83
CA VAL A 127 -4.42 -1.07 8.21
C VAL A 127 -5.52 -0.88 7.17
N ASN A 128 -6.77 -0.82 7.62
CA ASN A 128 -7.90 -0.51 6.75
C ASN A 128 -8.24 0.97 6.85
N LEU A 129 -7.93 1.71 5.78
CA LEU A 129 -8.13 3.16 5.75
C LEU A 129 -9.61 3.56 5.83
N ASN A 130 -10.54 2.68 5.46
CA ASN A 130 -11.97 3.00 5.48
C ASN A 130 -12.65 2.78 6.84
N SER A 131 -12.05 1.99 7.76
CA SER A 131 -12.60 1.81 9.11
C SER A 131 -11.96 2.73 10.15
N ASP A 132 -10.69 3.10 9.95
CA ASP A 132 -9.88 3.71 11.02
C ASP A 132 -9.95 5.25 11.03
N MET A 133 -10.88 5.84 10.28
CA MET A 133 -11.16 7.28 10.21
C MET A 133 -12.62 7.62 10.54
N ALA A 134 -13.36 6.68 11.12
CA ALA A 134 -14.74 6.87 11.60
C ALA A 134 -14.77 7.14 13.11
#